data_AF-A0A2E2JDY0-F1
#
_entry.id   AF-A0A2E2JDY0-F1
#
_cell.length_a   1.000
_cell.length_b   1.000
_cell.length_c   1.000
_cell.angle_alpha   90.00
_cell.angle_beta   90.00
_cell.angle_gamma   90.00
#
_symmetry.space_group_name_H-M   'P 1'
#
loop_
_entity.id
_entity.type
_entity.pdbx_description
1 polymer ?
#
loop_
_entity_poly.entity_id
_entity_poly.type
_entity_poly.pdbx_seq_one_letter_code
_entity_poly.pdbx_strand_id
1 'polypeptide(L)'
;MIPLPRWRQWLPPLALILYGLILILGNIRGMGEQLLPDASDKHLHALAYGGLSALLFVGLRAPVVYRTLGIIALIAALGAVDECIQTLMPHRQADPMDWAADVLGSTAVCAVLATLRVCMPGRLRRWWRGHGHGHRQHQKRTGPRTRTGTGTGTGTGTAAHR
;
A
#
# COMPACT_ATOMS: atom_id res chain seq x y z
N MET A 1 8.26 -10.49 9.90
CA MET A 1 7.34 -9.85 8.93
C MET A 1 7.97 -8.54 8.48
N ILE A 2 8.13 -8.29 7.17
CA ILE A 2 8.82 -7.08 6.68
C ILE A 2 7.89 -5.87 6.87
N PRO A 3 8.29 -4.78 7.56
CA PRO A 3 7.46 -3.59 7.75
C PRO A 3 7.14 -2.90 6.41
N LEU A 4 6.08 -2.08 6.37
CA LEU A 4 5.75 -1.32 5.16
C LEU A 4 6.85 -0.29 4.97
N PRO A 5 7.24 0.03 3.73
CA PRO A 5 8.04 1.23 3.52
C PRO A 5 7.27 2.42 4.11
N ARG A 6 7.97 3.30 4.85
CA ARG A 6 7.38 4.35 5.71
C ARG A 6 6.41 5.29 4.98
N TRP A 7 6.44 5.35 3.66
CA TRP A 7 5.49 6.14 2.87
C TRP A 7 4.10 5.49 2.75
N ARG A 8 4.00 4.14 2.71
CA ARG A 8 2.72 3.43 2.52
C ARG A 8 1.78 3.50 3.72
N GLN A 9 2.34 3.59 4.92
CA GLN A 9 1.57 3.74 6.16
C GLN A 9 0.83 5.08 6.25
N TRP A 10 1.22 6.08 5.46
CA TRP A 10 0.54 7.38 5.40
C TRP A 10 -0.64 7.41 4.43
N LEU A 11 -0.83 6.39 3.59
CA LEU A 11 -1.93 6.37 2.62
C LEU A 11 -3.32 6.19 3.27
N PRO A 12 -3.52 5.29 4.28
CA PRO A 12 -4.80 5.21 4.96
C PRO A 12 -5.23 6.50 5.68
N PRO A 13 -4.37 7.19 6.48
CA PRO A 13 -4.77 8.46 7.08
C PRO A 13 -5.00 9.54 6.00
N LEU A 14 -4.23 9.55 4.91
CA LEU A 14 -4.51 10.43 3.78
C LEU A 14 -5.90 10.16 3.16
N ALA A 15 -6.29 8.89 3.01
CA ALA A 15 -7.63 8.53 2.52
C ALA A 15 -8.74 9.06 3.44
N LEU A 16 -8.54 9.01 4.77
CA LEU A 16 -9.50 9.57 5.73
C LEU A 16 -9.57 11.11 5.67
N ILE A 17 -8.44 11.77 5.48
CA ILE A 17 -8.40 13.23 5.28
C ILE A 17 -9.15 13.60 3.99
N LEU A 18 -8.91 12.86 2.90
CA LEU A 18 -9.61 13.09 1.64
C LEU A 18 -11.11 12.78 1.73
N TYR A 19 -11.51 11.78 2.51
CA TYR A 19 -12.93 11.55 2.82
C TYR A 19 -13.56 12.76 3.51
N GLY A 20 -12.91 13.32 4.53
CA GLY A 20 -13.39 14.55 5.17
C GLY A 20 -13.49 15.72 4.19
N LEU A 21 -12.54 15.85 3.26
CA LEU A 21 -12.58 16.85 2.20
C LEU A 21 -13.77 16.64 1.25
N ILE A 22 -14.05 15.39 0.86
CA ILE A 22 -15.22 15.03 0.04
C ILE A 22 -16.51 15.47 0.73
N LEU A 23 -16.69 15.18 2.02
CA LEU A 23 -17.88 15.61 2.77
C LEU A 23 -18.04 17.14 2.80
N ILE A 24 -16.93 17.88 2.98
CA ILE A 24 -16.97 19.34 3.03
C ILE A 24 -17.31 19.91 1.65
N LEU A 25 -16.58 19.50 0.60
CA LEU A 25 -16.74 20.04 -0.75
C LEU A 25 -18.07 19.60 -1.39
N GLY A 26 -18.45 18.34 -1.19
CA GLY A 26 -19.73 17.80 -1.66
C GLY A 26 -20.90 18.58 -1.10
N ASN A 27 -20.82 19.07 0.14
CA ASN A 27 -21.92 19.83 0.71
C ASN A 27 -21.96 21.32 0.30
N ILE A 28 -20.96 21.81 -0.45
CA ILE A 28 -20.99 23.17 -1.01
C ILE A 28 -21.82 23.16 -2.29
N ARG A 29 -22.89 23.99 -2.33
CA ARG A 29 -23.76 24.14 -3.50
C ARG A 29 -22.94 24.47 -4.76
N GLY A 30 -23.14 23.68 -5.83
CA GLY A 30 -22.53 23.91 -7.13
C GLY A 30 -21.04 23.58 -7.24
N MET A 31 -20.41 23.04 -6.18
CA MET A 31 -18.98 22.74 -6.21
C MET A 31 -18.63 21.63 -7.21
N GLY A 32 -19.49 20.62 -7.38
CA GLY A 32 -19.28 19.55 -8.35
C GLY A 32 -19.18 20.07 -9.79
N GLU A 33 -20.11 20.94 -10.19
CA GLU A 33 -20.12 21.60 -11.51
C GLU A 33 -18.91 22.51 -11.72
N GLN A 34 -18.38 23.13 -10.66
CA GLN A 34 -17.16 23.94 -10.75
C GLN A 34 -15.90 23.09 -10.91
N LEU A 35 -15.87 21.90 -10.31
CA LEU A 35 -14.71 21.00 -10.36
C LEU A 35 -14.62 20.30 -11.72
N LEU A 36 -15.70 19.65 -12.17
CA LEU A 36 -15.81 19.05 -13.49
C LEU A 36 -17.16 19.44 -14.13
N PRO A 37 -17.20 20.52 -14.92
CA PRO A 37 -18.44 21.04 -15.53
C PRO A 37 -19.17 20.01 -16.42
N ASP A 38 -18.42 19.11 -17.05
CA ASP A 38 -18.96 18.12 -18.00
C ASP A 38 -19.21 16.74 -17.35
N ALA A 39 -18.88 16.56 -16.07
CA ALA A 39 -19.08 15.28 -15.38
C ALA A 39 -20.40 15.28 -14.63
N SER A 40 -21.18 14.20 -14.77
CA SER A 40 -22.35 14.02 -13.91
C SER A 40 -21.91 13.78 -12.46
N ASP A 41 -22.78 14.11 -11.51
CA ASP A 41 -22.53 13.91 -10.06
C ASP A 41 -22.09 12.47 -9.74
N LYS A 42 -22.72 11.49 -10.39
CA LYS A 42 -22.37 10.06 -10.29
C LYS A 42 -20.92 9.74 -10.71
N HIS A 43 -20.37 10.43 -11.72
CA HIS A 43 -18.98 10.23 -12.12
C HIS A 43 -18.03 10.83 -11.07
N LEU A 44 -18.37 11.99 -10.50
CA LEU A 44 -17.61 12.59 -9.40
C LEU A 44 -17.57 11.67 -8.18
N HIS A 45 -18.73 11.11 -7.80
CA HIS A 45 -18.87 10.11 -6.74
C HIS A 45 -17.99 8.87 -6.99
N ALA A 46 -18.16 8.23 -8.15
CA ALA A 46 -17.38 7.05 -8.52
C ALA A 46 -15.86 7.32 -8.53
N LEU A 47 -15.42 8.48 -9.02
CA LEU A 47 -14.01 8.87 -9.05
C LEU A 47 -13.46 9.16 -7.64
N ALA A 48 -14.21 9.89 -6.81
CA ALA A 48 -13.81 10.24 -5.46
C ALA A 48 -13.62 8.99 -4.58
N TYR A 49 -14.64 8.14 -4.52
CA TYR A 49 -14.61 6.92 -3.70
C TYR A 49 -13.75 5.80 -4.33
N GLY A 50 -13.61 5.78 -5.67
CA GLY A 50 -12.60 4.98 -6.36
C GLY A 50 -11.17 5.38 -5.98
N GLY A 51 -10.88 6.69 -5.91
CA GLY A 51 -9.60 7.23 -5.44
C GLY A 51 -9.26 6.83 -4.01
N LEU A 52 -10.22 6.98 -3.09
CA LEU A 52 -10.09 6.48 -1.70
C LEU A 52 -9.78 4.99 -1.67
N SER A 53 -10.49 4.20 -2.47
CA SER A 53 -10.29 2.75 -2.57
C SER A 53 -8.87 2.41 -3.04
N ALA A 54 -8.31 3.16 -3.99
CA ALA A 54 -6.93 2.97 -4.44
C ALA A 54 -5.92 3.23 -3.32
N LEU A 55 -6.07 4.34 -2.59
CA LEU A 55 -5.21 4.71 -1.46
C LEU A 55 -5.23 3.63 -0.37
N LEU A 56 -6.43 3.17 0.00
CA LEU A 56 -6.62 2.11 0.97
C LEU A 56 -6.04 0.77 0.47
N PHE A 57 -6.25 0.42 -0.79
CA PHE A 57 -5.74 -0.84 -1.36
C PHE A 57 -4.21 -0.87 -1.42
N VAL A 58 -3.56 0.26 -1.70
CA VAL A 58 -2.10 0.37 -1.70
C VAL A 58 -1.55 0.48 -0.27
N GLY A 59 -2.24 1.18 0.63
CA GLY A 59 -1.82 1.39 2.01
C GLY A 59 -1.96 0.15 2.90
N LEU A 60 -3.09 -0.56 2.79
CA LEU A 60 -3.43 -1.67 3.67
C LEU A 60 -2.71 -2.97 3.32
N ARG A 61 -2.37 -3.72 4.38
CA ARG A 61 -1.80 -5.06 4.30
C ARG A 61 -2.81 -6.09 4.75
N ALA A 62 -3.36 -6.80 3.78
CA ALA A 62 -4.17 -7.99 3.98
C ALA A 62 -4.08 -8.85 2.71
N PRO A 63 -4.48 -10.14 2.77
CA PRO A 63 -4.66 -10.94 1.56
C PRO A 63 -5.64 -10.26 0.60
N VAL A 64 -5.41 -10.41 -0.70
CA VAL A 64 -6.09 -9.59 -1.73
C VAL A 64 -7.61 -9.66 -1.62
N VAL A 65 -8.17 -10.85 -1.39
CA VAL A 65 -9.62 -11.05 -1.26
C VAL A 65 -10.17 -10.29 -0.04
N TYR A 66 -9.68 -10.57 1.17
CA TYR A 66 -10.14 -9.88 2.39
C TYR A 66 -9.94 -8.37 2.32
N ARG A 67 -8.84 -7.92 1.72
CA ARG A 67 -8.58 -6.49 1.55
C ARG A 67 -9.58 -5.84 0.61
N THR A 68 -9.90 -6.50 -0.51
CA THR A 68 -10.87 -5.99 -1.49
C THR A 68 -12.25 -5.89 -0.87
N LEU A 69 -12.72 -6.98 -0.25
CA LEU A 69 -14.03 -7.02 0.41
C LEU A 69 -14.12 -6.01 1.55
N GLY A 70 -13.06 -5.90 2.37
CA GLY A 70 -13.01 -4.93 3.47
C GLY A 70 -13.05 -3.47 2.99
N ILE A 71 -12.39 -3.15 1.87
CA ILE A 71 -12.41 -1.79 1.30
C ILE A 71 -13.79 -1.49 0.70
N ILE A 72 -14.37 -2.41 -0.07
CA ILE A 72 -15.71 -2.21 -0.64
C ILE A 72 -16.74 -2.03 0.46
N ALA A 73 -16.69 -2.86 1.52
CA ALA A 73 -17.60 -2.73 2.66
C ALA A 73 -17.40 -1.40 3.41
N LEU A 74 -16.16 -0.97 3.61
CA LEU A 74 -15.86 0.32 4.22
C LEU A 74 -16.41 1.47 3.37
N ILE A 75 -16.19 1.45 2.05
CA ILE A 75 -16.67 2.50 1.15
C ILE A 75 -18.19 2.52 1.09
N ALA A 76 -18.86 1.35 1.06
CA ALA A 76 -20.30 1.28 1.14
C ALA A 76 -20.84 1.92 2.43
N ALA A 77 -20.17 1.72 3.56
CA ALA A 77 -20.53 2.37 4.82
C ALA A 77 -20.26 3.89 4.79
N LEU A 78 -19.13 4.33 4.25
CA LEU A 78 -18.79 5.75 4.13
C LEU A 78 -19.76 6.49 3.20
N GLY A 79 -20.05 5.95 2.01
CA GLY A 79 -21.04 6.54 1.10
C GLY A 79 -22.44 6.59 1.72
N ALA A 80 -22.84 5.57 2.50
CA ALA A 80 -24.12 5.62 3.21
C ALA A 80 -24.16 6.73 4.27
N VAL A 81 -23.03 6.98 4.94
CA VAL A 81 -22.89 8.12 5.87
C VAL A 81 -22.98 9.45 5.11
N ASP A 82 -22.36 9.56 3.94
CA ASP A 82 -22.45 10.75 3.08
C ASP A 82 -23.91 11.03 2.68
N GLU A 83 -24.64 10.04 2.16
CA GLU A 83 -26.07 10.16 1.86
C GLU A 83 -26.89 10.60 3.09
N CYS A 84 -26.62 10.00 4.26
CA CYS A 84 -27.27 10.42 5.51
C CYS A 84 -27.01 11.89 5.83
N ILE A 85 -25.76 12.35 5.69
CA ILE A 85 -25.40 13.76 5.89
C ILE A 85 -26.13 14.64 4.87
N GLN A 86 -26.21 14.22 3.61
CA GLN A 86 -26.90 14.96 2.56
C GLN A 86 -28.40 15.13 2.84
N THR A 87 -29.07 14.13 3.45
CA THR A 87 -30.48 14.28 3.89
C THR A 87 -30.71 15.40 4.91
N LEU A 88 -29.68 15.76 5.67
CA LEU A 88 -29.76 16.84 6.67
C LEU A 88 -29.63 18.23 6.04
N MET A 89 -29.31 18.30 4.75
CA MET A 89 -28.99 19.55 4.06
C MET A 89 -30.23 20.04 3.31
N PRO A 90 -30.74 21.26 3.58
CA PRO A 90 -31.98 21.75 2.96
C PRO A 90 -31.94 21.88 1.43
N HIS A 91 -30.76 21.70 0.86
CA HIS A 91 -30.37 22.10 -0.47
C HIS A 91 -29.94 20.91 -1.34
N ARG A 92 -29.85 19.73 -0.74
CA ARG A 92 -29.35 18.50 -1.35
C ARG A 92 -30.34 17.40 -0.99
N GLN A 93 -30.61 16.52 -1.94
CA GLN A 93 -31.41 15.33 -1.68
C GLN A 93 -30.49 14.13 -1.81
N ALA A 94 -30.60 13.20 -0.87
CA ALA A 94 -29.93 11.92 -0.98
C ALA A 94 -30.45 11.18 -2.21
N ASP A 95 -29.54 10.65 -3.02
CA ASP A 95 -29.83 9.81 -4.18
C ASP A 95 -29.14 8.45 -3.97
N PRO A 96 -29.91 7.35 -3.77
CA PRO A 96 -29.33 6.02 -3.67
C PRO A 96 -28.43 5.62 -4.85
N MET A 97 -28.55 6.30 -6.00
CA MET A 97 -27.68 6.08 -7.15
C MET A 97 -26.29 6.69 -7.00
N ASP A 98 -26.12 7.70 -6.16
CA ASP A 98 -24.81 8.27 -5.86
C ASP A 98 -24.04 7.33 -4.92
N TRP A 99 -24.71 6.78 -3.91
CA TRP A 99 -24.19 5.65 -3.13
C TRP A 99 -23.82 4.43 -4.01
N ALA A 100 -24.68 4.07 -4.98
CA ALA A 100 -24.37 2.99 -5.90
C ALA A 100 -23.12 3.29 -6.75
N ALA A 101 -22.96 4.56 -7.18
CA ALA A 101 -21.78 5.00 -7.91
C ALA A 101 -20.50 4.88 -7.07
N ASP A 102 -20.56 5.19 -5.77
CA ASP A 102 -19.43 5.03 -4.83
C ASP A 102 -18.97 3.56 -4.76
N VAL A 103 -19.93 2.64 -4.57
CA VAL A 103 -19.67 1.20 -4.48
C VAL A 103 -19.14 0.65 -5.79
N LEU A 104 -19.70 1.07 -6.93
CA LEU A 104 -19.23 0.66 -8.25
C LEU A 104 -17.81 1.18 -8.54
N GLY A 105 -17.52 2.44 -8.23
CA GLY A 105 -16.19 3.03 -8.36
C GLY A 105 -15.15 2.29 -7.51
N SER A 106 -15.49 1.98 -6.25
CA SER A 106 -14.66 1.19 -5.35
C SER A 106 -14.37 -0.21 -5.90
N THR A 107 -15.42 -0.88 -6.38
CA THR A 107 -15.34 -2.24 -6.91
C THR A 107 -14.47 -2.29 -8.17
N ALA A 108 -14.68 -1.36 -9.11
CA ALA A 108 -13.91 -1.27 -10.34
C ALA A 108 -12.42 -1.05 -10.06
N VAL A 109 -12.07 -0.08 -9.19
CA VAL A 109 -10.68 0.20 -8.84
C VAL A 109 -10.03 -0.98 -8.12
N CYS A 110 -10.72 -1.59 -7.16
CA CYS A 110 -10.19 -2.75 -6.46
C CYS A 110 -9.96 -3.93 -7.40
N ALA A 111 -10.89 -4.18 -8.34
CA ALA A 111 -10.76 -5.25 -9.33
C ALA A 111 -9.55 -5.01 -10.25
N VAL A 112 -9.37 -3.79 -10.75
CA VAL A 112 -8.21 -3.41 -11.56
C VAL A 112 -6.91 -3.62 -10.79
N LEU A 113 -6.81 -3.09 -9.56
CA LEU A 113 -5.59 -3.19 -8.76
C LEU A 113 -5.30 -4.63 -8.30
N ALA A 114 -6.34 -5.43 -8.01
CA ALA A 114 -6.20 -6.85 -7.72
C ALA A 114 -5.67 -7.62 -8.93
N THR A 115 -6.24 -7.37 -10.12
CA THR A 115 -5.82 -7.99 -11.38
C THR A 115 -4.39 -7.63 -11.71
N LEU A 116 -4.04 -6.34 -11.69
CA LEU A 116 -2.66 -5.88 -11.92
C LEU A 116 -1.68 -6.55 -10.95
N ARG A 117 -2.05 -6.75 -9.68
CA ARG A 117 -1.20 -7.39 -8.68
C ARG A 117 -0.99 -8.89 -8.93
N VAL A 118 -1.98 -9.58 -9.50
CA VAL A 118 -1.91 -11.00 -9.86
C VAL A 118 -1.13 -11.19 -11.16
N CYS A 119 -1.42 -10.37 -12.16
CA CYS A 119 -0.80 -10.42 -13.49
C CYS A 119 0.61 -9.79 -13.55
N MET A 120 1.03 -9.05 -12.52
CA MET A 120 2.35 -8.43 -12.48
C MET A 120 3.48 -9.47 -12.63
N PRO A 121 4.33 -9.38 -13.67
CA PRO A 121 5.41 -10.33 -13.89
C PRO A 121 6.40 -10.31 -12.71
N GLY A 122 7.01 -11.46 -12.40
CA GLY A 122 7.85 -11.65 -11.21
C GLY A 122 9.02 -10.65 -11.08
N ARG A 123 9.45 -10.02 -12.18
CA ARG A 123 10.47 -8.95 -12.19
C ARG A 123 9.96 -7.66 -11.54
N LEU A 124 8.75 -7.20 -11.88
CA LEU A 124 8.12 -6.01 -11.26
C LEU A 124 7.71 -6.28 -9.80
N ARG A 125 7.34 -7.52 -9.50
CA ARG A 125 6.94 -7.93 -8.14
C ARG A 125 8.06 -7.77 -7.10
N ARG A 126 9.33 -7.87 -7.52
CA ARG A 126 10.50 -7.60 -6.67
C ARG A 126 10.69 -6.10 -6.40
N TRP A 127 10.48 -5.26 -7.42
CA TRP A 127 10.51 -3.80 -7.27
C TRP A 127 9.40 -3.32 -6.32
N TRP A 128 8.17 -3.83 -6.49
CA TRP A 128 7.01 -3.47 -5.66
C TRP A 128 7.12 -3.95 -4.20
N ARG A 129 7.90 -5.00 -3.92
CA ARG A 129 8.16 -5.47 -2.56
C ARG A 129 9.22 -4.67 -1.81
N GLY A 130 9.90 -3.72 -2.47
CA GLY A 130 10.95 -2.94 -1.83
C GLY A 130 12.12 -3.82 -1.42
N HIS A 131 12.84 -4.37 -2.40
CA HIS A 131 14.23 -4.73 -2.13
C HIS A 131 15.05 -3.44 -2.09
N GLY A 132 15.30 -2.94 -0.87
CA GLY A 132 16.44 -2.07 -0.64
C GLY A 132 17.68 -2.76 -1.19
N HIS A 133 18.41 -2.05 -2.04
CA HIS A 133 19.70 -2.48 -2.55
C HIS A 133 20.57 -2.94 -1.37
N GLY A 134 20.99 -4.20 -1.41
CA GLY A 134 21.84 -4.78 -0.40
C GLY A 134 23.15 -4.01 -0.28
N HIS A 135 23.44 -3.53 0.92
CA HIS A 135 24.83 -3.32 1.31
C HIS A 135 25.47 -4.71 1.41
N ARG A 136 26.15 -5.12 0.33
CA ARG A 136 27.16 -6.18 0.40
C ARG A 136 28.22 -5.71 1.39
N GLN A 137 28.11 -6.09 2.66
CA GLN A 137 29.27 -6.07 3.54
C GLN A 137 30.14 -7.26 3.18
N HIS A 138 31.30 -6.91 2.63
CA HIS A 138 32.47 -7.74 2.41
C HIS A 138 32.60 -8.87 3.43
N GLN A 139 32.43 -10.11 2.94
CA GLN A 139 32.82 -11.31 3.66
C GLN A 139 34.35 -11.27 3.81
N LYS A 140 34.84 -10.86 4.99
CA LYS A 140 36.24 -11.02 5.36
C LYS A 140 36.53 -12.52 5.35
N ARG A 141 37.31 -12.98 4.38
CA ARG A 141 37.98 -14.27 4.39
C ARG A 141 38.95 -14.29 5.59
N THR A 142 38.51 -14.80 6.72
CA THR A 142 39.41 -15.27 7.77
C THR A 142 39.64 -16.76 7.52
N GLY A 143 40.81 -17.09 6.97
CA GLY A 143 41.23 -18.47 6.74
C GLY A 143 41.49 -19.22 8.06
N PRO A 144 41.52 -20.56 8.05
CA PRO A 144 41.82 -21.35 9.24
C PRO A 144 43.32 -21.32 9.51
N ARG A 145 43.75 -20.75 10.65
CA ARG A 145 45.05 -21.05 11.25
C ARG A 145 44.83 -22.14 12.30
N THR A 146 44.89 -23.40 11.89
CA THR A 146 45.16 -24.51 12.79
C THR A 146 46.65 -24.51 13.11
N ARG A 147 47.02 -23.92 14.25
CA ARG A 147 48.36 -24.09 14.85
C ARG A 147 48.20 -25.09 16.00
N THR A 148 48.55 -26.33 15.73
CA THR A 148 48.75 -27.39 16.71
C THR A 148 49.85 -26.98 17.70
N GLY A 149 49.58 -27.18 18.99
CA GLY A 149 50.57 -27.01 20.04
C GLY A 149 51.33 -28.29 20.36
N THR A 150 52.23 -28.15 21.34
CA THR A 150 52.94 -29.16 22.15
C THR A 150 54.30 -29.66 21.65
N GLY A 151 55.30 -29.63 22.56
CA GLY A 151 56.45 -30.53 22.50
C GLY A 151 57.83 -29.90 22.72
N THR A 152 58.16 -29.59 23.97
CA THR A 152 59.54 -29.42 24.50
C THR A 152 60.34 -30.72 24.42
N GLY A 153 61.65 -30.67 24.12
CA GLY A 153 62.59 -31.75 24.50
C GLY A 153 63.79 -31.99 23.57
N THR A 154 64.95 -31.41 23.94
CA THR A 154 66.31 -31.98 24.01
C THR A 154 66.78 -33.07 23.01
N GLY A 155 67.93 -32.84 22.36
CA GLY A 155 68.74 -33.91 21.76
C GLY A 155 69.93 -33.42 20.93
N THR A 156 71.12 -33.41 21.52
CA THR A 156 72.47 -33.21 20.95
C THR A 156 72.86 -34.27 19.89
N GLY A 157 73.64 -33.90 18.87
CA GLY A 157 74.29 -34.88 17.98
C GLY A 157 74.99 -34.32 16.73
N THR A 158 76.30 -34.10 16.85
CA THR A 158 77.36 -33.93 15.83
C THR A 158 77.28 -34.87 14.61
N ALA A 159 77.65 -34.37 13.41
CA ALA A 159 78.83 -34.80 12.62
C ALA A 159 78.76 -34.41 11.13
N ALA A 160 79.95 -34.27 10.56
CA ALA A 160 80.33 -33.62 9.32
C ALA A 160 79.97 -34.33 8.00
N HIS A 161 79.87 -33.57 6.92
CA HIS A 161 80.34 -33.96 5.57
C HIS A 161 80.32 -32.75 4.61
N ARG A 162 81.47 -32.10 4.42
CA ARG A 162 82.08 -31.73 3.12
C ARG A 162 83.25 -30.78 3.32
#